data_AF-A0A7K2PAB3-F1
#
_entry.id   AF-A0A7K2PAB3-F1
#
_cell.length_a   1.000
_cell.length_b   1.000
_cell.length_c   1.000
_cell.angle_alpha   90.00
_cell.angle_beta   90.00
_cell.angle_gamma   90.00
#
_symmetry.space_group_name_H-M   'P 1'
#
loop_
_entity.id
_entity.type
_entity.pdbx_description
1 polymer ?
#
loop_
_entity_poly.entity_id
_entity_poly.type
_entity_poly.pdbx_seq_one_letter_code
_entity_poly.pdbx_strand_id
1 'polypeptide(L)' 'MSYRKGDLVIVVAAGPGNEGTVGKMGVVVDGGALSGGDVSVRGIDAWPVEAIKGYRSYTPNQLRKA' A
#
# COMPACT_ATOMS: atom_id res chain seq x y z
N MET A 1 -9.67 -10.50 -7.16
CA MET A 1 -9.06 -9.22 -6.76
C MET A 1 -9.50 -8.88 -5.33
N SER A 2 -8.64 -9.05 -4.32
CA SER A 2 -9.02 -8.85 -2.91
C SER A 2 -9.02 -7.37 -2.48
N TYR A 3 -8.34 -6.48 -3.22
CA TYR A 3 -8.23 -5.05 -2.90
C TYR A 3 -8.83 -4.20 -4.01
N ARG A 4 -9.50 -3.11 -3.63
CA ARG A 4 -10.12 -2.12 -4.51
C ARG A 4 -9.60 -0.73 -4.19
N LYS A 5 -9.60 0.15 -5.19
CA LYS A 5 -9.28 1.56 -4.99
C LYS A 5 -10.17 2.15 -3.90
N GLY A 6 -9.57 2.80 -2.90
CA GLY A 6 -10.24 3.35 -1.73
C GLY A 6 -10.22 2.44 -0.50
N ASP A 7 -9.82 1.17 -0.62
CA ASP A 7 -9.69 0.29 0.54
C ASP A 7 -8.59 0.81 1.48
N LEU A 8 -8.89 0.86 2.77
CA LEU A 8 -7.91 1.06 3.82
C LEU A 8 -7.18 -0.26 4.10
N VAL A 9 -5.85 -0.19 4.11
CA VAL A 9 -5.00 -1.36 4.30
C VAL A 9 -3.88 -1.05 5.29
N ILE A 10 -3.48 -2.07 6.03
CA ILE A 10 -2.29 -2.09 6.88
C ILE A 10 -1.23 -2.91 6.17
N VAL A 11 0.00 -2.39 6.12
CA VAL A 11 1.15 -3.16 5.64
C VAL A 11 1.54 -4.16 6.73
N VAL A 12 1.41 -5.45 6.45
CA VAL A 12 1.74 -6.54 7.39
C VAL A 12 3.10 -7.17 7.11
N ALA A 13 3.62 -6.99 5.90
CA ALA A 13 4.96 -7.36 5.51
C ALA A 13 5.45 -6.42 4.41
N ALA A 14 6.76 -6.21 4.30
CA ALA A 14 7.33 -5.37 3.25
C ALA A 14 8.63 -5.98 2.71
N GLY A 15 8.86 -5.77 1.42
CA GLY A 15 10.11 -6.14 0.75
C GLY A 15 11.15 -5.01 0.84
N PRO A 16 12.32 -5.22 0.19
CA PRO A 16 13.38 -4.23 0.13
C PRO A 16 12.90 -2.89 -0.45
N GLY A 17 13.23 -1.79 0.20
CA GLY A 17 12.77 -0.43 -0.13
C GLY A 17 11.45 0.00 0.55
N ASN A 18 10.74 -0.94 1.19
CA ASN A 18 9.50 -0.69 1.93
C ASN A 18 9.58 -1.15 3.40
N GLU A 19 10.73 -1.57 3.91
CA GLU A 19 10.89 -2.16 5.24
C GLU A 19 10.32 -1.28 6.36
N GLY A 20 10.49 0.04 6.24
CA GLY A 20 9.97 1.03 7.19
C GLY A 20 8.46 1.27 7.13
N THR A 21 7.70 0.52 6.33
CA THR A 21 6.25 0.69 6.20
C THR A 21 5.43 -0.36 6.93
N VAL A 22 6.05 -1.44 7.42
CA VAL A 22 5.35 -2.47 8.18
C VAL A 22 4.67 -1.86 9.41
N GLY A 23 3.40 -2.20 9.61
CA GLY A 23 2.53 -1.66 10.66
C GLY A 23 1.88 -0.31 10.32
N LYS A 24 2.25 0.33 9.21
CA LYS A 24 1.61 1.57 8.77
C LYS A 24 0.35 1.31 7.95
N MET A 25 -0.57 2.27 8.01
CA MET A 25 -1.82 2.26 7.25
C MET A 25 -1.69 3.07 5.97
N GLY A 26 -2.38 2.66 4.92
CA GLY A 26 -2.48 3.40 3.66
C GLY A 26 -3.80 3.14 2.95
N VAL A 27 -3.97 3.82 1.83
CA VAL A 27 -5.17 3.69 0.97
C VAL A 27 -4.78 3.12 -0.37
N VAL A 28 -5.49 2.08 -0.81
CA VAL A 28 -5.30 1.47 -2.12
C VAL A 28 -5.68 2.45 -3.22
N VAL A 29 -4.79 2.67 -4.19
CA VAL A 29 -5.05 3.49 -5.39
C VAL A 29 -5.28 2.64 -6.62
N ASP A 30 -4.64 1.47 -6.69
CA ASP A 30 -4.87 0.44 -7.70
C ASP A 30 -4.85 -0.94 -7.02
N GLY A 31 -5.85 -1.76 -7.31
CA GLY A 31 -6.01 -3.11 -6.74
C GLY A 31 -5.22 -4.20 -7.47
N GLY A 32 -4.23 -3.83 -8.29
CA GLY A 32 -3.47 -4.73 -9.16
C GLY A 32 -4.05 -4.91 -10.55
N ALA A 33 -5.05 -4.11 -10.93
CA ALA A 33 -5.64 -4.18 -12.28
C ALA A 33 -4.72 -3.52 -13.32
N LEU A 34 -4.03 -2.46 -12.93
CA LEU A 34 -3.10 -1.72 -13.80
C LEU A 34 -1.65 -2.14 -13.55
N SER A 35 -1.33 -2.63 -12.36
CA SER A 35 0.02 -3.01 -11.94
C SER A 35 0.32 -4.51 -12.07
N GLY A 36 -0.42 -5.25 -12.91
CA GLY A 36 -0.13 -6.67 -13.19
C GLY A 36 -0.26 -7.62 -11.99
N GLY A 37 -1.02 -7.24 -10.96
CA GLY A 37 -1.23 -8.02 -9.73
C GLY A 37 -0.78 -7.31 -8.45
N ASP A 38 0.08 -6.30 -8.54
CA ASP A 38 0.55 -5.54 -7.37
C ASP A 38 -0.44 -4.45 -6.94
N VAL A 39 -0.66 -4.34 -5.65
CA VAL A 39 -1.53 -3.32 -5.05
C VAL A 39 -0.72 -2.05 -4.84
N SER A 40 -1.11 -0.98 -5.52
CA SER A 40 -0.53 0.34 -5.30
C SER A 40 -1.24 1.02 -4.13
N VAL A 41 -0.45 1.51 -3.16
CA VAL A 41 -0.96 2.12 -1.93
C VAL A 41 -0.30 3.47 -1.71
N ARG A 42 -1.10 4.46 -1.29
CA ARG A 42 -0.66 5.82 -0.94
C ARG A 42 -0.85 6.12 0.55
N GLY A 43 -0.17 7.15 1.04
CA GLY A 43 -0.37 7.67 2.39
C GLY A 43 0.13 6.74 3.50
N ILE A 44 1.07 5.86 3.17
CA ILE A 44 1.66 4.90 4.10
C ILE A 44 2.54 5.58 5.12
N ASP A 45 3.11 6.74 4.81
CA ASP A 45 3.93 7.49 5.75
C ASP A 45 3.04 8.45 6.54
N ALA A 46 3.03 8.29 7.87
CA ALA A 46 2.27 9.07 8.85
C ALA A 46 2.61 10.58 8.89
N TRP A 47 3.34 11.07 7.89
CA TRP A 47 3.66 12.47 7.68
C TRP A 47 2.87 13.00 6.48
N PRO A 48 1.94 13.96 6.68
CA PRO A 48 1.13 14.50 5.60
C PRO A 48 1.94 15.15 4.47
N VAL A 49 3.21 15.49 4.70
CA VAL A 49 4.11 16.08 3.70
C VAL A 49 4.81 15.04 2.81
N GLU A 50 4.97 13.78 3.27
CA GLU A 50 5.58 12.69 2.49
C GLU A 50 4.54 11.79 1.81
N ALA A 51 3.31 11.74 2.34
CA ALA A 51 2.16 11.07 1.74
C ALA A 51 1.80 11.58 0.32
N ILE A 52 2.35 12.72 -0.09
CA ILE A 52 2.08 13.41 -1.35
C ILE A 52 2.99 12.94 -2.50
N LYS A 53 4.13 12.26 -2.22
CA LYS A 53 5.17 12.03 -3.26
C LYS A 53 5.38 10.59 -3.75
N GLY A 54 4.87 9.55 -3.10
CA GLY A 54 5.11 8.18 -3.53
C GLY A 54 3.91 7.26 -3.36
N TYR A 55 3.39 6.72 -4.46
CA TYR A 55 2.68 5.45 -4.42
C TYR A 55 3.73 4.35 -4.23
N ARG A 56 3.45 3.40 -3.34
CA ARG A 56 4.28 2.21 -3.15
C ARG A 56 3.48 0.99 -3.59
N SER A 57 4.12 0.11 -4.33
CA SER A 57 3.52 -1.15 -4.77
C SER A 57 3.82 -2.24 -3.76
N TYR A 58 2.80 -3.04 -3.47
CA TYR A 58 2.86 -4.19 -2.58
C TYR A 58 2.17 -5.37 -3.22
N THR A 59 2.67 -6.56 -2.95
CA THR A 59 1.92 -7.78 -3.26
C THR A 59 0.68 -7.87 -2.36
N PRO A 60 -0.40 -8.54 -2.79
CA PRO A 60 -1.60 -8.71 -1.96
C PRO A 60 -1.36 -9.35 -0.59
N ASN A 61 -0.31 -10.18 -0.46
CA ASN A 61 0.06 -10.88 0.78
C ASN A 61 0.81 -9.98 1.78
N GLN A 62 1.31 -8.84 1.33
CA GLN A 62 1.98 -7.84 2.16
C GLN A 62 1.00 -6.86 2.81
N LEU A 63 -0.27 -6.91 2.42
CA LEU A 63 -1.32 -6.03 2.90
C LEU A 63 -2.38 -6.83 3.64
N ARG A 64 -3.09 -6.13 4.53
CA ARG A 64 -4.30 -6.62 5.18
C ARG A 64 -5.33 -5.50 5.21
N LYS A 65 -6.60 -5.81 4.94
CA LYS A 65 -7.68 -4.83 5.12
C LYS A 65 -7.79 -4.43 6.59
N ALA A 66 -7.90 -3.13 6.83
CA ALA A 66 -8.24 -2.57 8.13
C ALA A 66 -9.74 -2.76 8.43
#